data_AF-A4F2K8-F1
#
_entry.id   AF-A4F2K8-F1
#
_cell.length_a   1.000
_cell.length_b   1.000
_cell.length_c   1.000
_cell.angle_alpha   90.00
_cell.angle_beta   90.00
_cell.angle_gamma   90.00
#
_symmetry.space_group_name_H-M   'P 1'
#
loop_
_entity.id
_entity.type
_entity.pdbx_description
1 polymer ?
#
loop_
_entity_poly.entity_id
_entity_poly.type
_entity_poly.pdbx_seq_one_letter_code
_entity_poly.pdbx_strand_id
1 'polypeptide(L)'
;MQDMSHHHGHGDCNDESHHHDHHHDLPEGVGPRDNLFTRIDRDNVIALNAQDPGKGPEVIKPWDQRLDEDKYLESDADDQLIIRVPFTGAVKLRALLLKTGPGHQSPAKVSIFIEYNNLEHVDFPTISDLKPVQEFDVAQGRDIGEYHVMPAKFSNVTSVTLFFPESQGADTTRVYYVGFIGTFSGERKGQPIITVYESRPNIADHPKITETLPNMQR
;
A
#
# COMPACT_ATOMS: atom_id res chain seq x y z
N MET A 1 51.52 -59.48 39.34
CA MET A 1 52.15 -58.24 38.83
C MET A 1 51.03 -57.20 38.89
N GLN A 2 50.98 -56.32 39.90
CA GLN A 2 51.49 -54.92 39.85
C GLN A 2 50.95 -54.22 38.58
N ASP A 3 50.14 -53.15 38.59
CA ASP A 3 50.26 -51.82 39.23
C ASP A 3 48.94 -51.04 38.88
N MET A 4 48.27 -50.28 39.77
CA MET A 4 48.27 -48.79 39.91
C MET A 4 48.31 -48.01 38.54
N SER A 5 47.67 -46.88 38.25
CA SER A 5 46.72 -45.94 38.89
C SER A 5 46.47 -44.73 37.93
N HIS A 6 45.34 -44.02 38.08
CA HIS A 6 45.05 -42.58 37.77
C HIS A 6 45.23 -42.04 36.31
N HIS A 7 44.57 -40.98 35.78
CA HIS A 7 43.74 -39.87 36.27
C HIS A 7 43.07 -39.11 35.07
N HIS A 8 41.93 -38.47 35.36
CA HIS A 8 41.32 -37.22 34.86
C HIS A 8 41.31 -36.73 33.39
N GLY A 9 40.11 -36.27 32.98
CA GLY A 9 39.89 -35.26 31.94
C GLY A 9 38.42 -34.88 31.79
N HIS A 10 38.03 -33.72 32.34
CA HIS A 10 36.71 -33.08 32.24
C HIS A 10 36.42 -32.51 30.83
N GLY A 11 35.13 -32.35 30.51
CA GLY A 11 34.57 -31.54 29.41
C GLY A 11 33.20 -32.09 29.04
N ASP A 12 32.14 -31.83 29.80
CA ASP A 12 31.35 -30.58 29.85
C ASP A 12 30.83 -30.12 28.47
N CYS A 13 29.50 -30.18 28.34
CA CYS A 13 28.60 -29.43 27.45
C CYS A 13 28.86 -29.47 25.93
N ASN A 14 27.92 -30.08 25.18
CA ASN A 14 27.18 -29.28 24.21
C ASN A 14 25.76 -29.82 23.99
N ASP A 15 24.83 -28.99 24.47
CA ASP A 15 23.43 -28.89 24.13
C ASP A 15 23.27 -28.69 22.60
N GLU A 16 22.58 -29.60 21.93
CA GLU A 16 21.96 -29.28 20.63
C GLU A 16 20.46 -29.56 20.73
N SER A 17 19.82 -28.80 21.61
CA SER A 17 18.45 -28.36 21.40
C SER A 17 18.38 -27.59 20.08
N HIS A 18 18.09 -28.31 18.99
CA HIS A 18 17.56 -27.69 17.79
C HIS A 18 16.13 -27.21 18.08
N HIS A 19 16.03 -26.12 18.84
CA HIS A 19 14.91 -25.20 18.78
C HIS A 19 14.94 -24.62 17.36
N HIS A 20 14.32 -25.33 16.42
CA HIS A 20 13.84 -24.70 15.21
C HIS A 20 12.70 -23.78 15.65
N ASP A 21 13.08 -22.58 16.06
CA ASP A 21 12.18 -21.45 16.05
C ASP A 21 11.72 -21.31 14.60
N HIS A 22 10.53 -21.85 14.33
CA HIS A 22 9.70 -21.48 13.21
C HIS A 22 9.30 -20.02 13.43
N HIS A 23 10.27 -19.11 13.23
CA HIS A 23 10.00 -17.71 13.02
C HIS A 23 9.14 -17.66 11.75
N HIS A 24 7.85 -17.41 11.97
CA HIS A 24 6.83 -17.15 10.98
C HIS A 24 7.43 -16.60 9.68
N ASP A 25 7.22 -17.32 8.58
CA ASP A 25 7.49 -16.88 7.22
C ASP A 25 6.73 -15.57 6.95
N LEU A 26 7.32 -14.44 7.32
CA LEU A 26 6.98 -13.16 6.73
C LEU A 26 7.60 -13.19 5.32
N PRO A 27 6.81 -13.03 4.25
CA PRO A 27 7.37 -13.07 2.91
C PRO A 27 8.49 -12.03 2.77
N GLU A 28 9.66 -12.48 2.30
CA GLU A 28 10.81 -11.64 1.95
C GLU A 28 10.35 -10.50 1.02
N GLY A 29 10.11 -9.32 1.59
CA GLY A 29 9.52 -8.19 0.85
C GLY A 29 8.69 -7.25 1.71
N VAL A 30 8.30 -7.64 2.92
CA VAL A 30 7.61 -6.73 3.86
C VAL A 30 8.65 -5.89 4.60
N GLY A 31 9.23 -4.92 3.90
CA GLY A 31 10.15 -3.93 4.46
C GLY A 31 9.67 -2.50 4.19
N PRO A 32 10.28 -1.48 4.83
CA PRO A 32 9.99 -0.07 4.61
C PRO A 32 10.02 0.37 3.14
N ARG A 33 10.71 -0.40 2.28
CA ARG A 33 10.94 -0.09 0.85
C ARG A 33 9.68 -0.17 0.00
N ASP A 34 8.74 -1.04 0.36
CA ASP A 34 7.47 -1.22 -0.37
C ASP A 34 6.33 -0.42 0.27
N ASN A 35 6.59 0.34 1.32
CA ASN A 35 5.59 1.18 1.97
C ASN A 35 5.21 2.37 1.09
N LEU A 36 3.91 2.56 0.89
CA LEU A 36 3.35 3.64 0.07
C LEU A 36 3.08 4.94 0.85
N PHE A 37 3.52 5.07 2.11
CA PHE A 37 3.30 6.25 2.95
C PHE A 37 3.62 7.58 2.24
N THR A 38 4.76 7.67 1.55
CA THR A 38 5.16 8.90 0.83
C THR A 38 4.35 9.16 -0.44
N ARG A 39 3.50 8.22 -0.85
CA ARG A 39 2.65 8.28 -2.05
C ARG A 39 1.18 8.49 -1.69
N ILE A 40 0.85 8.63 -0.42
CA ILE A 40 -0.50 8.95 0.04
C ILE A 40 -0.65 10.47 0.08
N ASP A 41 -1.72 10.98 -0.52
CA ASP A 41 -2.11 12.38 -0.41
C ASP A 41 -2.86 12.58 0.92
N ARG A 42 -2.09 12.85 1.97
CA ARG A 42 -2.58 12.92 3.35
C ARG A 42 -3.53 14.09 3.58
N ASP A 43 -3.37 15.19 2.84
CA ASP A 43 -4.19 16.38 3.02
C ASP A 43 -5.63 16.17 2.52
N ASN A 44 -5.81 15.22 1.61
CA ASN A 44 -7.10 14.85 1.02
C ASN A 44 -7.66 13.52 1.57
N VAL A 45 -7.09 12.98 2.65
CA VAL A 45 -7.70 11.85 3.37
C VAL A 45 -8.98 12.32 4.04
N ILE A 46 -10.04 11.52 3.91
CA ILE A 46 -11.36 11.82 4.47
C ILE A 46 -11.81 10.63 5.29
N ALA A 47 -12.25 10.88 6.52
CA ALA A 47 -12.98 9.92 7.34
C ALA A 47 -14.45 10.36 7.49
N LEU A 48 -15.39 9.42 7.35
CA LEU A 48 -16.82 9.63 7.60
C LEU A 48 -17.24 8.87 8.85
N ASN A 49 -18.14 9.47 9.63
CA ASN A 49 -18.53 9.02 10.98
C ASN A 49 -17.36 8.93 11.96
N ALA A 50 -16.40 9.86 11.87
CA ALA A 50 -15.30 9.96 12.82
C ALA A 50 -15.55 11.05 13.86
N GLN A 51 -15.16 10.79 15.10
CA GLN A 51 -15.26 11.75 16.19
C GLN A 51 -14.27 12.92 15.98
N ASP A 52 -14.76 14.15 16.16
CA ASP A 52 -13.94 15.35 16.06
C ASP A 52 -12.78 15.35 17.09
N PRO A 53 -11.56 15.77 16.71
CA PRO A 53 -11.20 16.42 15.44
C PRO A 53 -10.72 15.45 14.34
N GLY A 54 -10.98 14.13 14.48
CA GLY A 54 -10.42 13.10 13.61
C GLY A 54 -10.89 13.22 12.16
N LYS A 55 -9.95 13.52 11.24
CA LYS A 55 -10.25 13.67 9.80
C LYS A 55 -9.74 12.49 8.98
N GLY A 56 -8.98 11.57 9.59
CA GLY A 56 -8.33 10.43 8.95
C GLY A 56 -6.80 10.54 8.73
N PRO A 57 -6.17 11.70 8.40
CA PRO A 57 -4.73 11.76 8.18
C PRO A 57 -3.86 11.32 9.37
N GLU A 58 -4.41 11.37 10.58
CA GLU A 58 -3.76 11.00 11.84
C GLU A 58 -3.47 9.49 11.98
N VAL A 59 -4.22 8.63 11.29
CA VAL A 59 -3.95 7.17 11.24
C VAL A 59 -3.01 6.78 10.10
N ILE A 60 -2.70 7.71 9.20
CA ILE A 60 -1.67 7.52 8.17
C ILE A 60 -0.32 7.94 8.73
N LYS A 61 0.45 6.97 9.23
CA LYS A 61 1.73 7.19 9.93
C LYS A 61 2.94 6.67 9.13
N PRO A 62 4.14 7.26 9.33
CA PRO A 62 5.39 6.68 8.87
C PRO A 62 5.59 5.24 9.38
N TRP A 63 6.45 4.47 8.70
CA TRP A 63 6.71 3.07 9.07
C TRP A 63 7.22 2.90 10.51
N ASP A 64 8.07 3.81 10.97
CA ASP A 64 8.65 3.83 12.32
C ASP A 64 7.61 4.15 13.41
N GLN A 65 6.54 4.86 13.06
CA GLN A 65 5.47 5.27 13.99
C GLN A 65 4.22 4.39 13.90
N ARG A 66 4.26 3.28 13.14
CA ARG A 66 3.09 2.41 12.93
C ARG A 66 2.53 1.76 14.21
N LEU A 67 3.33 1.70 15.28
CA LEU A 67 2.95 1.14 16.58
C LEU A 67 2.50 2.20 17.59
N ASP A 68 2.66 3.49 17.27
CA ASP A 68 2.19 4.59 18.09
C ASP A 68 0.67 4.53 18.23
N GLU A 69 0.15 4.65 19.46
CA GLU A 69 -1.28 4.66 19.79
C GLU A 69 -1.77 6.03 20.29
N ASP A 70 -0.91 7.06 20.31
CA ASP A 70 -1.25 8.40 20.82
C ASP A 70 -2.29 9.09 19.94
N LYS A 71 -2.22 8.83 18.64
CA LYS A 71 -3.20 9.30 17.64
C LYS A 71 -3.99 8.14 17.07
N TYR A 72 -5.30 8.31 17.00
CA TYR A 72 -6.24 7.33 16.49
C TYR A 72 -7.45 8.02 15.87
N LEU A 73 -8.21 7.24 15.11
CA LEU A 73 -9.52 7.58 14.58
C LEU A 73 -10.54 6.69 15.29
N GLU A 74 -11.61 7.27 15.81
CA GLU A 74 -12.70 6.56 16.46
C GLU A 74 -14.02 7.01 15.85
N SER A 75 -14.97 6.09 15.72
CA SER A 75 -16.30 6.42 15.21
C SER A 75 -17.14 7.22 16.23
N ASP A 76 -18.04 8.08 15.75
CA ASP A 76 -18.75 9.05 16.62
C ASP A 76 -20.15 8.56 17.05
N ALA A 77 -21.03 8.24 16.10
CA ALA A 77 -22.43 7.95 16.39
C ALA A 77 -22.73 6.46 16.57
N ASP A 78 -22.10 5.62 15.76
CA ASP A 78 -22.20 4.16 15.76
C ASP A 78 -20.83 3.56 15.45
N ASP A 79 -20.75 2.24 15.31
CA ASP A 79 -19.49 1.52 15.09
C ASP A 79 -19.09 1.40 13.62
N GLN A 80 -19.78 2.08 12.71
CA GLN A 80 -19.45 2.11 11.29
C GLN A 80 -18.41 3.20 11.00
N LEU A 81 -17.46 2.93 10.11
CA LEU A 81 -16.44 3.92 9.76
C LEU A 81 -16.03 3.78 8.29
N ILE A 82 -15.92 4.91 7.58
CA ILE A 82 -15.37 4.95 6.22
C ILE A 82 -14.10 5.80 6.24
N ILE A 83 -13.02 5.28 5.64
CA ILE A 83 -11.77 6.01 5.45
C ILE A 83 -11.41 5.99 3.96
N ARG A 84 -11.37 7.17 3.34
CA ARG A 84 -10.89 7.35 1.97
C ARG A 84 -9.45 7.83 1.97
N VAL A 85 -8.60 7.09 1.27
CA VAL A 85 -7.17 7.35 1.15
C VAL A 85 -6.80 7.53 -0.33
N PRO A 86 -6.63 8.78 -0.79
CA PRO A 86 -6.10 9.05 -2.12
C PRO A 86 -4.57 8.87 -2.17
N PHE A 87 -4.07 8.47 -3.34
CA PHE A 87 -2.65 8.42 -3.65
C PHE A 87 -2.26 9.56 -4.58
N THR A 88 -1.00 10.00 -4.51
CA THR A 88 -0.44 11.06 -5.37
C THR A 88 -0.24 10.61 -6.83
N GLY A 89 -0.55 9.36 -7.15
CA GLY A 89 -0.44 8.76 -8.47
C GLY A 89 -0.87 7.31 -8.45
N ALA A 90 -0.82 6.65 -9.60
CA ALA A 90 -1.24 5.26 -9.71
C ALA A 90 -0.30 4.33 -8.92
N VAL A 91 -0.87 3.46 -8.11
CA VAL A 91 -0.15 2.40 -7.39
C VAL A 91 -0.69 1.03 -7.74
N LYS A 92 0.17 0.03 -7.66
CA LYS A 92 -0.20 -1.38 -7.60
C LYS A 92 -0.13 -1.84 -6.15
N LEU A 93 -1.27 -2.16 -5.55
CA LEU A 93 -1.34 -2.61 -4.16
C LEU A 93 -1.05 -4.11 -4.04
N ARG A 94 -0.34 -4.46 -2.97
CA ARG A 94 -0.02 -5.84 -2.57
C ARG A 94 -0.63 -6.20 -1.22
N ALA A 95 -0.63 -5.28 -0.27
CA ALA A 95 -1.27 -5.50 1.02
C ALA A 95 -1.78 -4.20 1.67
N LEU A 96 -2.80 -4.36 2.50
CA LEU A 96 -3.30 -3.37 3.47
C LEU A 96 -2.76 -3.75 4.86
N LEU A 97 -2.29 -2.76 5.61
CA LEU A 97 -1.84 -2.91 6.98
C LEU A 97 -2.80 -2.16 7.90
N LEU A 98 -3.32 -2.82 8.94
CA LEU A 98 -4.22 -2.21 9.92
C LEU A 98 -3.78 -2.47 11.35
N LYS A 99 -3.84 -1.44 12.19
CA LYS A 99 -3.83 -1.57 13.64
C LYS A 99 -5.14 -0.99 14.16
N THR A 100 -5.92 -1.79 14.88
CA THR A 100 -7.28 -1.44 15.32
C THR A 100 -7.50 -1.84 16.79
N GLY A 101 -8.66 -1.49 17.34
CA GLY A 101 -9.06 -1.87 18.70
C GLY A 101 -8.87 -0.76 19.73
N PRO A 102 -8.65 -1.08 21.02
CA PRO A 102 -8.41 -2.40 21.57
C PRO A 102 -9.70 -3.23 21.80
N GLY A 103 -9.55 -4.55 21.81
CA GLY A 103 -10.60 -5.46 22.25
C GLY A 103 -11.83 -5.40 21.34
N HIS A 104 -13.00 -5.14 21.90
CA HIS A 104 -14.26 -5.15 21.16
C HIS A 104 -14.40 -3.94 20.22
N GLN A 105 -13.56 -2.88 20.36
CA GLN A 105 -13.51 -1.76 19.42
C GLN A 105 -12.79 -2.08 18.11
N SER A 106 -12.24 -3.29 17.97
CA SER A 106 -11.70 -3.75 16.69
C SER A 106 -12.86 -3.96 15.73
N PRO A 107 -12.76 -3.52 14.46
CA PRO A 107 -13.77 -3.83 13.47
C PRO A 107 -13.83 -5.34 13.25
N ALA A 108 -15.00 -5.89 12.95
CA ALA A 108 -15.12 -7.31 12.61
C ALA A 108 -14.55 -7.60 11.21
N LYS A 109 -14.74 -6.66 10.29
CA LYS A 109 -14.36 -6.79 8.88
C LYS A 109 -13.84 -5.46 8.33
N VAL A 110 -13.10 -5.57 7.22
CA VAL A 110 -12.77 -4.43 6.37
C VAL A 110 -13.11 -4.77 4.92
N SER A 111 -13.93 -3.91 4.30
CA SER A 111 -14.30 -4.00 2.89
C SER A 111 -13.53 -2.94 2.10
N ILE A 112 -12.85 -3.36 1.04
CA ILE A 112 -11.98 -2.50 0.23
C ILE A 112 -12.64 -2.20 -1.10
N PHE A 113 -12.80 -0.91 -1.37
CA PHE A 113 -13.28 -0.38 -2.65
C PHE A 113 -12.16 0.43 -3.32
N ILE A 114 -12.15 0.43 -4.65
CA ILE A 114 -11.27 1.27 -5.46
C ILE A 114 -12.12 2.08 -6.43
N GLU A 115 -11.55 3.15 -6.96
CA GLU A 115 -12.19 4.15 -7.83
C GLU A 115 -12.59 3.63 -9.24
N TYR A 116 -12.93 2.34 -9.37
CA TYR A 116 -13.37 1.70 -10.60
C TYR A 116 -14.89 1.86 -10.80
N ASN A 117 -15.46 3.06 -10.65
CA ASN A 117 -16.91 3.31 -10.86
C ASN A 117 -17.31 4.81 -10.99
N ASN A 118 -16.40 5.74 -11.25
CA ASN A 118 -16.70 7.20 -11.30
C ASN A 118 -17.40 7.78 -10.06
N LEU A 119 -17.37 7.08 -8.92
CA LEU A 119 -17.91 7.58 -7.66
C LEU A 119 -16.83 8.41 -7.00
N GLU A 120 -16.84 9.71 -7.31
CA GLU A 120 -15.94 10.68 -6.67
C GLU A 120 -16.17 10.76 -5.15
N HIS A 121 -17.33 10.31 -4.67
CA HIS A 121 -17.71 10.29 -3.26
C HIS A 121 -18.52 9.04 -2.94
N VAL A 122 -17.94 8.12 -2.15
CA VAL A 122 -18.66 6.97 -1.58
C VAL A 122 -19.06 7.34 -0.16
N ASP A 123 -20.36 7.31 0.11
CA ASP A 123 -20.99 7.56 1.41
C ASP A 123 -21.71 6.30 1.93
N PHE A 124 -22.26 6.33 3.15
CA PHE A 124 -22.93 5.16 3.75
C PHE A 124 -24.13 4.63 2.94
N PRO A 125 -25.02 5.49 2.39
CA PRO A 125 -26.10 5.01 1.52
C PRO A 125 -25.56 4.29 0.27
N THR A 126 -24.56 4.87 -0.40
CA THR A 126 -24.05 4.30 -1.65
C THR A 126 -23.22 3.05 -1.38
N ILE A 127 -22.40 3.02 -0.34
CA ILE A 127 -21.46 1.91 -0.07
C ILE A 127 -22.17 0.59 0.20
N SER A 128 -23.38 0.64 0.73
CA SER A 128 -24.22 -0.53 1.02
C SER A 128 -24.68 -1.26 -0.25
N ASP A 129 -24.82 -0.55 -1.36
CA ASP A 129 -25.22 -1.11 -2.66
C ASP A 129 -24.01 -1.52 -3.52
N LEU A 130 -22.81 -1.09 -3.14
CA LEU A 130 -21.59 -1.38 -3.89
C LEU A 130 -21.04 -2.75 -3.53
N LYS A 131 -20.49 -3.42 -4.55
CA LYS A 131 -19.72 -4.64 -4.34
C LYS A 131 -18.26 -4.29 -4.02
N PRO A 132 -17.72 -4.69 -2.85
CA PRO A 132 -16.31 -4.50 -2.55
C PRO A 132 -15.43 -5.34 -3.48
N VAL A 133 -14.25 -4.83 -3.78
CA VAL A 133 -13.26 -5.52 -4.62
C VAL A 133 -12.70 -6.74 -3.90
N GLN A 134 -12.47 -6.57 -2.59
CA GLN A 134 -12.03 -7.59 -1.66
C GLN A 134 -12.44 -7.22 -0.23
N GLU A 135 -12.67 -8.24 0.60
CA GLU A 135 -13.01 -8.08 2.01
C GLU A 135 -12.12 -9.01 2.85
N PHE A 136 -11.91 -8.64 4.10
CA PHE A 136 -11.18 -9.44 5.07
C PHE A 136 -11.86 -9.40 6.43
N ASP A 137 -11.82 -10.53 7.14
CA ASP A 137 -12.10 -10.58 8.56
C ASP A 137 -10.90 -9.98 9.31
N VAL A 138 -11.17 -9.06 10.23
CA VAL A 138 -10.13 -8.41 11.02
C VAL A 138 -9.96 -9.18 12.32
N ALA A 139 -8.75 -9.68 12.57
CA ALA A 139 -8.47 -10.40 13.81
C ALA A 139 -8.46 -9.44 15.00
N GLN A 140 -8.98 -9.90 16.13
CA GLN A 140 -8.81 -9.18 17.40
C GLN A 140 -7.35 -9.28 17.84
N GLY A 141 -6.69 -8.15 18.02
CA GLY A 141 -5.29 -8.12 18.44
C GLY A 141 -4.78 -6.70 18.64
N ARG A 142 -3.58 -6.59 19.21
CA ARG A 142 -2.85 -5.31 19.30
C ARG A 142 -1.80 -5.14 18.21
N ASP A 143 -1.43 -6.23 17.53
CA ASP A 143 -0.46 -6.19 16.45
C ASP A 143 -1.05 -5.62 15.16
N ILE A 144 -0.18 -5.29 14.23
CA ILE A 144 -0.59 -4.86 12.89
C ILE A 144 -0.99 -6.09 12.09
N GLY A 145 -2.25 -6.15 11.66
CA GLY A 145 -2.72 -7.14 10.69
C GLY A 145 -2.28 -6.78 9.28
N GLU A 146 -1.73 -7.76 8.54
CA GLU A 146 -1.40 -7.65 7.12
C GLU A 146 -2.42 -8.42 6.27
N TYR A 147 -3.09 -7.71 5.37
CA TYR A 147 -4.16 -8.23 4.53
C TYR A 147 -3.72 -8.19 3.06
N HIS A 148 -3.32 -9.34 2.52
CA HIS A 148 -2.85 -9.45 1.15
C HIS A 148 -4.00 -9.34 0.14
N VAL A 149 -3.93 -8.32 -0.71
CA VAL A 149 -4.91 -8.11 -1.78
C VAL A 149 -4.49 -8.87 -3.04
N MET A 150 -5.45 -9.15 -3.93
CA MET A 150 -5.16 -9.76 -5.24
C MET A 150 -4.57 -8.72 -6.21
N PRO A 151 -3.26 -8.70 -6.51
CA PRO A 151 -2.64 -7.56 -7.20
C PRO A 151 -3.18 -7.28 -8.60
N ALA A 152 -3.79 -8.29 -9.25
CA ALA A 152 -4.48 -8.12 -10.53
C ALA A 152 -5.67 -7.16 -10.45
N LYS A 153 -6.43 -7.19 -9.33
CA LYS A 153 -7.57 -6.31 -9.08
C LYS A 153 -7.15 -4.90 -8.62
N PHE A 154 -5.92 -4.77 -8.13
CA PHE A 154 -5.39 -3.53 -7.54
C PHE A 154 -4.13 -3.04 -8.28
N SER A 155 -4.10 -3.12 -9.61
CA SER A 155 -2.92 -2.81 -10.42
C SER A 155 -2.74 -1.33 -10.78
N ASN A 156 -3.83 -0.56 -10.76
CA ASN A 156 -3.85 0.85 -11.13
C ASN A 156 -4.83 1.61 -10.21
N VAL A 157 -4.45 1.74 -8.94
CA VAL A 157 -5.28 2.33 -7.89
C VAL A 157 -4.84 3.77 -7.66
N THR A 158 -5.79 4.71 -7.70
CA THR A 158 -5.58 6.14 -7.39
C THR A 158 -6.16 6.54 -6.05
N SER A 159 -7.16 5.81 -5.56
CA SER A 159 -7.76 5.98 -4.23
C SER A 159 -8.26 4.63 -3.74
N VAL A 160 -8.17 4.42 -2.43
CA VAL A 160 -8.81 3.31 -1.72
C VAL A 160 -9.85 3.87 -0.78
N THR A 161 -11.01 3.22 -0.72
CA THR A 161 -11.99 3.43 0.33
C THR A 161 -12.07 2.18 1.18
N LEU A 162 -11.81 2.34 2.48
CA LEU A 162 -11.95 1.30 3.49
C LEU A 162 -13.27 1.50 4.20
N PHE A 163 -14.06 0.45 4.31
CA PHE A 163 -15.30 0.43 5.07
C PHE A 163 -15.21 -0.59 6.20
N PHE A 164 -15.52 -0.13 7.40
CA PHE A 164 -15.63 -0.92 8.60
C PHE A 164 -17.11 -0.93 8.98
N PRO A 165 -17.84 -2.05 8.77
CA PRO A 165 -19.29 -2.08 8.89
C PRO A 165 -19.79 -2.23 10.33
N GLU A 166 -18.98 -2.83 11.20
CA GLU A 166 -19.31 -3.11 12.60
C GLU A 166 -18.04 -3.41 13.39
N SER A 167 -18.10 -3.19 14.70
CA SER A 167 -17.09 -3.60 15.67
C SER A 167 -17.28 -5.05 16.12
N GLN A 168 -16.36 -5.56 16.92
CA GLN A 168 -16.45 -6.90 17.53
C GLN A 168 -17.18 -6.89 18.87
N GLY A 169 -18.17 -6.00 19.03
CA GLY A 169 -19.07 -5.94 20.19
C GLY A 169 -18.92 -4.70 21.07
N ALA A 170 -18.33 -3.62 20.57
CA ALA A 170 -18.36 -2.30 21.19
C ALA A 170 -19.37 -1.38 20.49
N ASP A 171 -19.62 -0.21 21.05
CA ASP A 171 -20.47 0.80 20.41
C ASP A 171 -19.70 1.65 19.39
N THR A 172 -18.37 1.60 19.41
CA THR A 172 -17.49 2.36 18.50
C THR A 172 -16.38 1.49 17.92
N THR A 173 -15.94 1.83 16.71
CA THR A 173 -14.78 1.25 16.05
C THR A 173 -13.60 2.20 16.15
N ARG A 174 -12.41 1.68 16.49
CA ARG A 174 -11.20 2.49 16.59
C ARG A 174 -10.05 1.92 15.73
N VAL A 175 -9.36 2.84 15.06
CA VAL A 175 -8.25 2.59 14.14
C VAL A 175 -7.05 3.44 14.55
N TYR A 176 -5.89 2.82 14.71
CA TYR A 176 -4.63 3.48 15.08
C TYR A 176 -3.70 3.69 13.89
N TYR A 177 -3.73 2.77 12.93
CA TYR A 177 -2.83 2.78 11.79
C TYR A 177 -3.50 2.21 10.55
N VAL A 178 -3.35 2.92 9.44
CA VAL A 178 -3.67 2.44 8.09
C VAL A 178 -2.41 2.61 7.23
N GLY A 179 -1.89 1.51 6.71
CA GLY A 179 -0.72 1.48 5.83
C GLY A 179 -0.99 0.68 4.58
N PHE A 180 -0.23 0.95 3.52
CA PHE A 180 -0.35 0.22 2.26
C PHE A 180 1.04 -0.21 1.78
N ILE A 181 1.11 -1.44 1.30
CA ILE A 181 2.31 -2.03 0.71
C ILE A 181 2.07 -2.26 -0.78
N GLY A 182 3.01 -1.85 -1.62
CA GLY A 182 2.90 -2.00 -3.06
C GLY A 182 3.99 -1.27 -3.84
N THR A 183 3.74 -1.05 -5.12
CA THR A 183 4.66 -0.34 -6.02
C THR A 183 3.99 0.87 -6.64
N PHE A 184 4.70 1.99 -6.69
CA PHE A 184 4.26 3.17 -7.41
C PHE A 184 4.48 3.01 -8.91
N SER A 185 3.43 3.18 -9.71
CA SER A 185 3.45 2.96 -11.17
C SER A 185 3.75 4.23 -11.97
N GLY A 186 3.83 5.41 -11.34
CA GLY A 186 4.10 6.68 -12.01
C GLY A 186 2.92 7.67 -11.97
N GLU A 187 3.21 8.95 -12.22
CA GLU A 187 2.20 10.00 -12.38
C GLU A 187 1.35 9.76 -13.64
N ARG A 188 0.09 10.23 -13.63
CA ARG A 188 -0.72 10.33 -14.85
C ARG A 188 0.06 11.19 -15.86
N LYS A 189 0.68 10.57 -16.88
CA LYS A 189 1.09 11.30 -18.10
C LYS A 189 -0.16 11.67 -18.89
N GLY A 190 -0.94 12.60 -18.34
CA GLY A 190 -2.07 13.26 -18.99
C GLY A 190 -1.63 14.46 -19.83
N GLN A 191 -0.46 14.38 -20.46
CA GLN A 191 -0.13 15.27 -21.58
C GLN A 191 0.02 14.38 -22.82
N PRO A 192 -0.89 14.47 -23.80
CA PRO A 192 -0.55 13.98 -25.12
C PRO A 192 0.66 14.81 -25.56
N ILE A 193 1.82 14.16 -25.71
CA ILE A 193 2.89 14.74 -26.50
C ILE A 193 2.30 14.82 -27.90
N ILE A 194 1.77 15.99 -28.26
CA ILE A 194 1.47 16.32 -29.65
C ILE A 194 2.82 16.28 -30.33
N THR A 195 3.14 15.12 -30.89
CA THR A 195 4.27 14.98 -31.80
C THR A 195 3.79 15.69 -33.05
N VAL A 196 3.98 17.02 -33.11
CA VAL A 196 3.92 17.73 -34.38
C VAL A 196 5.10 17.19 -35.17
N TYR A 197 4.82 16.17 -35.98
CA TYR A 197 5.72 15.75 -37.02
C TYR A 197 5.68 16.88 -38.04
N GLU A 198 6.63 17.82 -37.95
CA GLU A 198 6.83 18.86 -38.96
C GLU A 198 7.33 18.20 -40.25
N SER A 199 6.47 17.46 -40.95
CA SER A 199 6.65 17.19 -42.37
C SER A 199 6.31 18.45 -43.14
N ARG A 200 7.21 19.42 -43.15
CA ARG A 200 7.30 20.33 -44.29
C ARG A 200 8.43 19.83 -45.19
N PRO A 201 8.14 19.11 -46.28
CA PRO A 201 9.13 18.96 -47.33
C PRO A 201 9.43 20.37 -47.86
N ASN A 202 10.61 20.91 -47.52
CA ASN A 202 11.11 22.12 -48.14
C ASN A 202 11.67 21.74 -49.52
N ILE A 203 10.96 22.13 -50.59
CA ILE A 203 11.35 21.87 -51.99
C ILE A 203 12.59 22.69 -52.43
N ALA A 204 13.20 23.47 -51.54
CA ALA A 204 14.31 24.36 -51.88
C ALA A 204 15.72 23.74 -51.83
N ASP A 205 15.91 22.48 -51.42
CA ASP A 205 17.26 21.91 -51.21
C ASP A 205 17.61 20.75 -52.14
N HIS A 206 17.39 20.95 -53.45
CA HIS A 206 18.10 20.19 -54.48
C HIS A 206 19.35 20.98 -54.91
N PRO A 207 20.57 20.52 -54.60
CA PRO A 207 21.77 21.13 -55.17
C PRO A 207 21.80 20.90 -56.69
N LYS A 208 21.88 21.99 -57.46
CA LYS A 208 22.20 21.93 -58.89
C LYS A 208 23.62 21.41 -59.06
N ILE A 209 23.75 20.16 -59.47
CA ILE A 209 25.01 19.68 -60.06
C ILE A 209 25.26 20.47 -61.35
N THR A 210 26.24 21.34 -61.28
CA THR A 210 26.83 22.06 -62.41
C THR A 210 27.92 21.15 -62.97
N GLU A 211 27.66 20.43 -64.05
CA GLU A 211 28.74 19.80 -64.83
C GLU A 211 29.17 20.75 -65.94
N THR A 212 30.40 21.24 -65.80
CA THR A 212 31.11 22.06 -66.77
C THR A 212 31.62 21.17 -67.90
N LEU A 213 31.29 21.54 -69.15
CA LEU A 213 31.82 20.94 -70.39
C LEU A 213 33.35 21.08 -70.47
N PRO A 214 34.02 20.25 -71.31
CA PRO A 214 34.68 20.90 -72.44
C PRO A 214 34.52 20.16 -73.78
N ASN A 215 34.28 20.96 -74.81
CA ASN A 215 34.52 20.68 -76.23
C ASN A 215 35.92 20.13 -76.46
N MET A 216 36.07 19.18 -77.39
CA MET A 216 37.08 19.28 -78.46
C MET A 216 36.59 18.59 -79.73
N GLN A 217 36.49 19.40 -80.79
CA GLN A 217 36.31 19.00 -82.19
C GLN A 217 37.49 18.17 -82.70
N ARG A 218 37.22 17.23 -83.62
CA ARG A 218 37.74 17.28 -84.99
C ARG A 218 36.88 16.44 -85.93
#